data_AF-A0A7X9F5A3-F1
#
_entry.id   AF-A0A7X9F5A3-F1
#
_cell.length_a   1.000
_cell.length_b   1.000
_cell.length_c   1.000
_cell.angle_alpha   90.00
_cell.angle_beta   90.00
_cell.angle_gamma   90.00
#
_symmetry.space_group_name_H-M   'P 1'
#
loop_
_entity.id
_entity.type
_entity.pdbx_description
1 polymer ?
#
loop_
_entity_poly.entity_id
_entity_poly.type
_entity_poly.pdbx_seq_one_letter_code
_entity_poly.pdbx_strand_id
1 'polypeptide(L)'
;MKEYSRGGSLIVTDGVFALTGEIAPVDRIYDLAIKYGAFLIIDDAHSTGILGEHGRGTPEYFGVDGANGIYQSETMSKAIGSYGGFISSDNDTISRVRQKSVIYQASTSLPPPIVASSIASLKIIMENPGIRMKLAEKARLLRNEIDSLGFHTLKGITPIIPIIEDSIESAENLSAFLEQNGIIVPVIKYPGVKSNSLLRVTVSALHEHKQIEMLVDNLHKWKNKYGKIFRPKGTHKG
;
A
#
# COMPACT_ATOMS: atom_id res chain seq x y z
N MET A 1 -21.83 -26.08 -5.88
CA MET A 1 -20.41 -25.65 -5.93
C MET A 1 -19.84 -26.10 -7.26
N LYS A 2 -19.21 -25.22 -8.04
CA LYS A 2 -18.42 -25.68 -9.19
C LYS A 2 -17.20 -26.41 -8.62
N GLU A 3 -17.01 -27.67 -8.98
CA GLU A 3 -15.81 -28.43 -8.64
C GLU A 3 -14.62 -27.78 -9.33
N TYR A 4 -13.77 -27.10 -8.55
CA TYR A 4 -12.45 -26.66 -9.02
C TYR A 4 -11.60 -27.92 -9.24
N SER A 5 -11.23 -28.19 -10.50
CA SER A 5 -10.56 -29.43 -10.92
C SER A 5 -9.22 -29.65 -10.21
N ARG A 6 -8.84 -30.93 -10.06
CA ARG A 6 -7.56 -31.41 -9.49
C ARG A 6 -6.35 -30.87 -10.28
N GLY A 7 -5.94 -29.62 -9.98
CA GLY A 7 -4.86 -28.90 -10.66
C GLY A 7 -5.16 -27.40 -10.84
N GLY A 8 -5.80 -26.76 -9.85
CA GLY A 8 -6.26 -25.38 -9.97
C GLY A 8 -5.12 -24.37 -10.15
N SER A 9 -5.32 -23.40 -11.03
CA SER A 9 -4.44 -22.25 -11.18
C SER A 9 -4.66 -21.25 -10.03
N LEU A 10 -3.60 -20.56 -9.64
CA LEU A 10 -3.65 -19.45 -8.68
C LEU A 10 -3.19 -18.19 -9.39
N ILE A 11 -3.93 -17.10 -9.19
CA ILE A 11 -3.48 -15.76 -9.52
C ILE A 11 -3.17 -15.06 -8.21
N VAL A 12 -1.96 -14.50 -8.08
CA VAL A 12 -1.51 -13.84 -6.85
C VAL A 12 -1.07 -12.42 -7.19
N THR A 13 -1.56 -11.45 -6.44
CA THR A 13 -1.23 -10.03 -6.64
C THR A 13 -1.25 -9.26 -5.33
N ASP A 14 -0.50 -8.16 -5.24
CA ASP A 14 -0.74 -7.16 -4.20
C ASP A 14 -2.01 -6.38 -4.58
N GLY A 15 -2.85 -6.04 -3.60
CA GLY A 15 -3.95 -5.10 -3.82
C GLY A 15 -3.43 -3.68 -4.00
N VAL A 16 -2.53 -3.25 -3.11
CA VAL A 16 -1.78 -1.99 -3.22
C VAL A 16 -0.29 -2.30 -3.19
N PHE A 17 0.42 -1.91 -4.26
CA PHE A 17 1.85 -2.11 -4.37
C PHE A 17 2.60 -1.22 -3.37
N ALA A 18 3.33 -1.84 -2.44
CA ALA A 18 3.95 -1.18 -1.28
C ALA A 18 5.00 -0.10 -1.60
N LEU A 19 5.48 -0.05 -2.85
CA LEU A 19 6.50 0.87 -3.33
C LEU A 19 5.88 2.09 -4.02
N THR A 20 4.98 1.82 -4.96
CA THR A 20 4.41 2.84 -5.85
C THR A 20 3.11 3.41 -5.33
N GLY A 21 2.41 2.68 -4.45
CA GLY A 21 1.06 3.01 -4.02
C GLY A 21 0.01 2.78 -5.11
N GLU A 22 0.37 2.13 -6.21
CA GLU A 22 -0.58 1.75 -7.26
C GLU A 22 -1.53 0.67 -6.77
N ILE A 23 -2.73 0.67 -7.32
CA ILE A 23 -3.78 -0.29 -6.98
C ILE A 23 -3.88 -1.29 -8.14
N ALA A 24 -3.79 -2.59 -7.87
CA ALA A 24 -4.02 -3.60 -8.88
C ALA A 24 -5.48 -3.55 -9.37
N PRO A 25 -5.74 -3.78 -10.68
CA PRO A 25 -7.11 -3.80 -11.23
C PRO A 25 -7.81 -5.11 -10.85
N VAL A 26 -8.19 -5.24 -9.58
CA VAL A 26 -8.70 -6.49 -8.98
C VAL A 26 -9.98 -6.96 -9.67
N ASP A 27 -10.85 -6.05 -10.12
CA ASP A 27 -12.02 -6.36 -10.95
C ASP A 27 -11.65 -7.18 -12.20
N ARG A 28 -10.66 -6.70 -12.97
CA ARG A 28 -10.23 -7.34 -14.21
C ARG A 28 -9.47 -8.64 -13.97
N ILE A 29 -8.69 -8.68 -12.89
CA ILE A 29 -7.97 -9.90 -12.50
C ILE A 29 -8.98 -10.97 -12.04
N TYR A 30 -10.03 -10.57 -11.34
CA TYR A 30 -11.11 -11.46 -10.92
C TYR A 30 -11.86 -12.06 -12.12
N ASP A 31 -12.16 -11.25 -13.14
CA ASP A 31 -12.76 -11.75 -14.40
C ASP A 31 -11.90 -12.85 -15.05
N LEU A 32 -10.58 -12.68 -15.04
CA LEU A 32 -9.64 -13.71 -15.52
C LEU A 32 -9.67 -14.95 -14.63
N ALA A 33 -9.68 -14.77 -13.30
CA ALA A 33 -9.76 -15.90 -12.37
C ALA A 33 -11.01 -16.74 -12.62
N ILE A 34 -12.17 -16.10 -12.82
CA ILE A 34 -13.42 -16.78 -13.16
C ILE A 34 -13.33 -17.48 -14.52
N LYS A 35 -12.81 -16.79 -15.54
CA LYS A 35 -12.67 -17.35 -16.90
C LYS A 35 -11.83 -18.63 -16.92
N TYR A 36 -10.77 -18.70 -16.13
CA TYR A 36 -9.84 -19.83 -16.10
C TYR A 36 -10.07 -20.79 -14.93
N GLY A 37 -11.11 -20.59 -14.11
CA GLY A 37 -11.36 -21.42 -12.94
C GLY A 37 -10.23 -21.38 -11.90
N ALA A 38 -9.55 -20.24 -11.79
CA ALA A 38 -8.46 -20.00 -10.85
C ALA A 38 -8.99 -19.42 -9.54
N PHE A 39 -8.23 -19.59 -8.45
CA PHE A 39 -8.40 -18.78 -7.25
C PHE A 39 -7.59 -17.50 -7.36
N LEU A 40 -8.11 -16.42 -6.80
CA LEU A 40 -7.45 -15.13 -6.71
C LEU A 40 -7.01 -14.88 -5.27
N ILE A 41 -5.69 -14.75 -5.08
CA ILE A 41 -5.07 -14.35 -3.82
C ILE A 41 -4.62 -12.91 -3.95
N ILE A 42 -5.06 -12.07 -3.02
CA ILE A 42 -4.77 -10.64 -2.98
C ILE A 42 -4.08 -10.32 -1.66
N ASP A 43 -2.86 -9.79 -1.69
CA ASP A 43 -2.24 -9.20 -0.49
C ASP A 43 -2.78 -7.78 -0.30
N ASP A 44 -3.73 -7.62 0.62
CA ASP A 44 -4.37 -6.37 0.96
C ASP A 44 -3.75 -5.71 2.19
N ALA A 45 -2.53 -6.07 2.57
CA ALA A 45 -1.87 -5.49 3.73
C ALA A 45 -1.77 -3.95 3.68
N HIS A 46 -1.66 -3.36 2.49
CA HIS A 46 -1.66 -1.90 2.29
C HIS A 46 -3.03 -1.30 1.92
N SER A 47 -4.07 -2.13 1.83
CA SER A 47 -5.42 -1.76 1.39
C SER A 47 -6.43 -1.80 2.54
N THR A 48 -6.33 -2.79 3.44
CA THR A 48 -7.23 -2.96 4.59
C THR A 48 -7.17 -1.72 5.49
N GLY A 49 -8.34 -1.20 5.83
CA GLY A 49 -8.55 0.06 6.56
C GLY A 49 -8.37 1.34 5.72
N ILE A 50 -7.97 1.21 4.44
CA ILE A 50 -7.56 2.33 3.59
C ILE A 50 -8.44 2.47 2.34
N LEU A 51 -8.85 1.36 1.73
CA LEU A 51 -9.67 1.33 0.52
C LEU A 51 -11.04 0.71 0.78
N GLY A 52 -12.03 1.17 0.01
CA GLY A 52 -13.44 0.78 0.14
C GLY A 52 -14.24 1.69 1.08
N GLU A 53 -15.57 1.58 1.02
CA GLU A 53 -16.50 2.37 1.84
C GLU A 53 -16.44 2.00 3.33
N HIS A 54 -16.12 0.74 3.66
CA HIS A 54 -15.96 0.26 5.02
C HIS A 54 -14.52 -0.11 5.36
N GLY A 55 -13.58 0.09 4.43
CA GLY A 55 -12.17 -0.18 4.66
C GLY A 55 -11.81 -1.66 4.50
N ARG A 56 -12.56 -2.44 3.72
CA ARG A 56 -12.31 -3.89 3.53
C ARG A 56 -11.22 -4.19 2.50
N GLY A 57 -10.61 -3.18 1.90
CA GLY A 57 -9.50 -3.35 0.97
C GLY A 57 -9.95 -3.29 -0.49
N THR A 58 -9.18 -3.93 -1.37
CA THR A 58 -9.36 -3.77 -2.81
C THR A 58 -10.61 -4.45 -3.36
N PRO A 59 -11.08 -5.63 -2.89
CA PRO A 59 -12.34 -6.19 -3.37
C PRO A 59 -13.55 -5.27 -3.16
N GLU A 60 -13.66 -4.63 -2.00
CA GLU A 60 -14.73 -3.65 -1.74
C GLU A 60 -14.58 -2.42 -2.63
N TYR A 61 -13.36 -1.90 -2.79
CA TYR A 61 -13.09 -0.76 -3.65
C TYR A 61 -13.51 -1.00 -5.12
N PHE A 62 -13.37 -2.22 -5.61
CA PHE A 62 -13.76 -2.62 -6.96
C PHE A 62 -15.15 -3.26 -7.06
N GLY A 63 -15.90 -3.36 -5.97
CA GLY A 63 -17.25 -3.93 -5.97
C GLY A 63 -17.32 -5.44 -6.20
N VAL A 64 -16.22 -6.16 -5.91
CA VAL A 64 -16.14 -7.64 -5.98
C VAL A 64 -16.00 -8.29 -4.60
N ASP A 65 -16.26 -7.53 -3.53
CA ASP A 65 -16.29 -8.05 -2.16
C ASP A 65 -17.33 -9.18 -2.00
N GLY A 66 -16.99 -10.18 -1.20
CA GLY A 66 -17.82 -11.38 -0.99
C GLY A 66 -17.95 -12.31 -2.20
N ALA A 67 -17.26 -12.02 -3.32
CA ALA A 67 -17.29 -12.90 -4.48
C ALA A 67 -16.51 -14.20 -4.21
N ASN A 68 -17.01 -15.31 -4.75
CA ASN A 68 -16.39 -16.63 -4.53
C ASN A 68 -15.01 -16.70 -5.17
N GLY A 69 -14.10 -17.42 -4.51
CA GLY A 69 -12.75 -17.70 -5.03
C GLY A 69 -11.73 -16.60 -4.79
N ILE A 70 -12.05 -15.60 -3.96
CA ILE A 70 -11.13 -14.55 -3.50
C ILE A 70 -10.57 -14.91 -2.11
N TYR A 71 -9.27 -14.72 -1.95
CA TYR A 71 -8.50 -14.93 -0.73
C TYR A 71 -7.75 -13.64 -0.45
N GLN A 72 -8.18 -12.87 0.55
CA GLN A 72 -7.45 -11.68 0.97
C GLN A 72 -6.45 -12.08 2.06
N SER A 73 -5.17 -11.86 1.81
CA SER A 73 -4.11 -11.93 2.81
C SER A 73 -3.88 -10.53 3.38
N GLU A 74 -3.93 -10.41 4.70
CA GLU A 74 -3.98 -9.11 5.37
C GLU A 74 -3.02 -9.07 6.58
N THR A 75 -2.70 -7.85 7.02
CA THR A 75 -1.86 -7.64 8.20
C THR A 75 -2.53 -6.75 9.23
N MET A 76 -2.30 -7.07 10.50
CA MET A 76 -2.69 -6.24 11.63
C MET A 76 -1.66 -5.15 11.95
N SER A 77 -0.46 -5.17 11.36
CA SER A 77 0.64 -4.25 11.71
C SER A 77 0.70 -2.93 10.96
N LYS A 78 -0.29 -2.66 10.09
CA LYS A 78 -0.38 -1.43 9.29
C LYS A 78 -1.54 -0.57 9.77
N ALA A 79 -2.58 -0.38 8.95
CA ALA A 79 -3.72 0.49 9.30
C ALA A 79 -4.40 0.08 10.62
N ILE A 80 -4.43 -1.22 10.92
CA ILE A 80 -4.99 -1.78 12.16
C ILE A 80 -4.14 -1.43 13.40
N GLY A 81 -2.84 -1.14 13.26
CA GLY A 81 -2.00 -0.66 14.37
C GLY A 81 -1.74 -1.69 15.49
N SER A 82 -1.77 -2.98 15.19
CA SER A 82 -1.49 -4.09 16.11
C SER A 82 -0.40 -5.01 15.54
N TYR A 83 -0.45 -6.33 15.76
CA TYR A 83 0.53 -7.28 15.24
C TYR A 83 -0.11 -8.61 14.80
N GLY A 84 0.42 -9.18 13.73
CA GLY A 84 0.02 -10.46 13.15
C GLY A 84 -0.58 -10.32 11.74
N GLY A 85 -1.08 -11.44 11.21
CA GLY A 85 -1.71 -11.50 9.89
C GLY A 85 -2.95 -12.40 9.93
N PHE A 86 -3.82 -12.24 8.94
CA PHE A 86 -5.02 -13.03 8.79
C PHE A 86 -5.38 -13.19 7.33
N ILE A 87 -6.25 -14.15 7.04
CA ILE A 87 -6.80 -14.39 5.71
C ILE A 87 -8.31 -14.28 5.80
N SER A 88 -8.90 -13.52 4.90
CA SER A 88 -10.35 -13.37 4.75
C SER A 88 -10.80 -14.08 3.46
N SER A 89 -11.80 -14.95 3.59
CA SER A 89 -12.43 -15.69 2.48
C SER A 89 -13.72 -16.34 2.99
N ASP A 90 -14.38 -17.15 2.16
CA ASP A 90 -15.56 -17.92 2.56
C ASP A 90 -15.23 -19.00 3.63
N ASN A 91 -16.26 -19.43 4.37
CA ASN A 91 -16.11 -20.35 5.50
C ASN A 91 -15.52 -21.72 5.10
N ASP A 92 -15.89 -22.25 3.93
CA ASP A 92 -15.42 -23.55 3.47
C ASP A 92 -13.92 -23.47 3.16
N THR A 93 -13.52 -22.39 2.48
CA THR A 93 -12.13 -22.04 2.20
C THR A 93 -11.31 -21.91 3.49
N ILE A 94 -11.74 -21.07 4.43
CA ILE A 94 -11.01 -20.85 5.69
C ILE A 94 -10.91 -22.14 6.51
N SER A 95 -11.99 -22.94 6.57
CA SER A 95 -11.97 -24.23 7.28
C SER A 95 -10.95 -25.18 6.68
N ARG A 96 -10.87 -25.24 5.35
CA ARG A 96 -9.88 -26.07 4.64
C ARG A 96 -8.45 -25.59 4.90
N VAL A 97 -8.20 -24.28 4.89
CA VAL A 97 -6.88 -23.71 5.20
C VAL A 97 -6.46 -24.08 6.63
N ARG A 98 -7.34 -23.92 7.62
CA ARG A 98 -7.06 -24.26 9.03
C ARG A 98 -6.79 -25.75 9.24
N GLN A 99 -7.49 -26.62 8.51
CA GLN A 99 -7.30 -28.07 8.59
C GLN A 99 -6.04 -28.57 7.90
N LYS A 100 -5.55 -27.87 6.86
CA LYS A 100 -4.43 -28.34 6.01
C LYS A 100 -3.12 -27.58 6.22
N SER A 101 -3.16 -26.37 6.76
CA SER A 101 -1.96 -25.55 6.96
C SER A 101 -1.16 -26.01 8.18
N VAL A 102 -0.03 -26.66 7.92
CA VAL A 102 0.94 -27.04 8.96
C VAL A 102 1.46 -25.80 9.70
N ILE A 103 1.67 -24.69 8.99
CA ILE A 103 2.14 -23.43 9.57
C ILE A 103 1.11 -22.89 10.58
N TYR A 104 -0.18 -22.95 10.26
CA TYR A 104 -1.22 -22.52 11.18
C TYR A 104 -1.32 -23.43 12.41
N GLN A 105 -1.25 -24.76 12.20
CA GLN A 105 -1.40 -25.74 13.27
C GLN A 105 -0.19 -25.80 14.22
N ALA A 106 1.02 -25.55 13.72
CA ALA A 106 2.25 -25.61 14.49
C ALA A 106 2.68 -24.26 15.10
N SER A 107 1.85 -23.21 14.96
CA SER A 107 2.16 -21.87 15.47
C SER A 107 1.49 -21.58 16.81
N THR A 108 2.21 -20.93 17.73
CA THR A 108 1.62 -20.40 18.96
C THR A 108 0.66 -19.26 18.64
N SER A 109 -0.54 -19.30 19.23
CA SER A 109 -1.54 -18.24 19.05
C SER A 109 -1.02 -16.87 19.52
N LEU A 110 -1.51 -15.81 18.87
CA LEU A 110 -1.20 -14.44 19.26
C LEU A 110 -1.66 -14.17 20.70
N PRO A 111 -0.92 -13.34 21.47
CA PRO A 111 -1.34 -12.96 22.82
C PRO A 111 -2.73 -12.31 22.82
N PRO A 112 -3.63 -12.66 23.76
CA PRO A 112 -4.99 -12.10 23.81
C PRO A 112 -5.08 -10.57 23.76
N PRO A 113 -4.19 -9.78 24.43
CA PRO A 113 -4.23 -8.32 24.33
C PRO A 113 -4.02 -7.78 22.91
N ILE A 114 -3.19 -8.45 22.10
CA ILE A 114 -2.92 -8.06 20.69
C ILE A 114 -4.15 -8.32 19.83
N VAL A 115 -4.85 -9.43 20.07
CA VAL A 115 -6.10 -9.74 19.36
C VAL A 115 -7.19 -8.75 19.75
N ALA A 116 -7.32 -8.43 21.04
CA ALA A 116 -8.29 -7.47 21.55
C ALA A 116 -8.09 -6.06 20.98
N SER A 117 -6.84 -5.58 20.88
CA SER A 117 -6.54 -4.29 20.25
C SER A 117 -6.86 -4.28 18.76
N SER A 118 -6.57 -5.38 18.04
CA SER A 118 -6.97 -5.52 16.63
C SER A 118 -8.48 -5.46 16.43
N ILE A 119 -9.26 -6.14 17.28
CA ILE A 119 -10.73 -6.11 17.24
C ILE A 119 -11.23 -4.68 17.48
N ALA A 120 -10.68 -3.98 18.48
CA ALA A 120 -11.07 -2.60 18.76
C ALA A 120 -10.73 -1.66 17.58
N SER A 121 -9.55 -1.82 16.98
CA SER A 121 -9.12 -1.03 15.84
C SER A 121 -9.99 -1.26 14.60
N LEU A 122 -10.33 -2.52 14.28
CA LEU A 122 -11.24 -2.86 13.19
C LEU A 122 -12.62 -2.21 13.37
N LYS A 123 -13.17 -2.21 14.61
CA LYS A 123 -14.43 -1.51 14.89
C LYS A 123 -14.33 -0.02 14.61
N ILE A 124 -13.25 0.63 15.04
CA ILE A 124 -13.01 2.06 14.76
C ILE A 124 -12.93 2.32 13.25
N ILE A 125 -12.20 1.48 12.50
CA ILE A 125 -12.07 1.60 11.05
C ILE A 125 -13.44 1.50 10.36
N MET A 126 -14.28 0.55 10.79
CA MET A 126 -15.61 0.32 10.23
C MET A 126 -16.60 1.45 10.58
N GLU A 127 -16.58 1.93 11.82
CA GLU A 127 -17.56 2.88 12.35
C GLU A 127 -17.19 4.35 12.08
N ASN A 128 -15.92 4.64 11.77
CA ASN A 128 -15.44 6.01 11.56
C ASN A 128 -14.81 6.22 10.17
N PRO A 129 -15.63 6.31 9.11
CA PRO A 129 -15.14 6.57 7.75
C PRO A 129 -14.37 7.91 7.65
N GLY A 130 -14.62 8.85 8.55
CA GLY A 130 -13.97 10.16 8.59
C GLY A 130 -12.44 10.10 8.72
N ILE A 131 -11.89 9.07 9.37
CA ILE A 131 -10.42 8.88 9.46
C ILE A 131 -9.84 8.60 8.08
N ARG A 132 -10.44 7.67 7.32
CA ARG A 132 -10.01 7.28 5.98
C ARG A 132 -10.24 8.41 4.96
N MET A 133 -11.34 9.15 5.06
CA MET A 133 -11.60 10.31 4.20
C MET A 133 -10.55 11.40 4.41
N LYS A 134 -10.21 11.74 5.67
CA LYS A 134 -9.14 12.70 5.99
C LYS A 134 -7.78 12.23 5.48
N LEU A 135 -7.49 10.94 5.61
CA LEU A 135 -6.26 10.35 5.07
C LEU A 135 -6.17 10.53 3.55
N ALA A 136 -7.24 10.18 2.83
CA ALA A 136 -7.30 10.31 1.37
C ALA A 136 -7.16 11.76 0.92
N GLU A 137 -7.80 12.71 1.63
CA GLU A 137 -7.66 14.14 1.36
C GLU A 137 -6.20 14.61 1.52
N LYS A 138 -5.55 14.25 2.64
CA LYS A 138 -4.15 14.61 2.91
C LYS A 138 -3.20 13.98 1.89
N ALA A 139 -3.42 12.73 1.53
CA ALA A 139 -2.62 12.04 0.52
C ALA A 139 -2.76 12.71 -0.85
N ARG A 140 -3.99 13.09 -1.25
CA ARG A 140 -4.24 13.83 -2.49
C ARG A 140 -3.55 15.20 -2.48
N LEU A 141 -3.71 15.96 -1.40
CA LEU A 141 -3.09 17.28 -1.25
C LEU A 141 -1.57 17.18 -1.36
N LEU A 142 -0.93 16.33 -0.55
CA LEU A 142 0.52 16.21 -0.56
C LEU A 142 1.05 15.70 -1.91
N ARG A 143 0.36 14.75 -2.55
CA ARG A 143 0.74 14.28 -3.88
C ARG A 143 0.72 15.40 -4.92
N ASN A 144 -0.32 16.25 -4.89
CA ASN A 144 -0.42 17.39 -5.77
C ASN A 144 0.68 18.43 -5.51
N GLU A 145 1.04 18.69 -4.26
CA GLU A 145 2.15 19.59 -3.92
C GLU A 145 3.50 19.03 -4.37
N ILE A 146 3.73 17.73 -4.21
CA ILE A 146 4.97 17.08 -4.69
C ILE A 146 5.07 17.19 -6.22
N ASP A 147 3.97 16.93 -6.94
CA ASP A 147 3.89 17.03 -8.39
C ASP A 147 4.07 18.48 -8.88
N SER A 148 3.44 19.47 -8.21
CA SER A 148 3.54 20.89 -8.56
C SER A 148 4.97 21.45 -8.42
N LEU A 149 5.75 20.90 -7.48
CA LEU A 149 7.18 21.19 -7.31
C LEU A 149 8.08 20.54 -8.38
N GLY A 150 7.50 19.76 -9.31
CA GLY A 150 8.22 19.09 -10.39
C GLY A 150 9.05 17.89 -9.92
N PHE A 151 8.64 17.22 -8.83
CA PHE A 151 9.12 15.88 -8.53
C PHE A 151 8.38 14.84 -9.36
N HIS A 152 9.08 13.78 -9.76
CA HIS A 152 8.42 12.67 -10.43
C HIS A 152 7.70 11.81 -9.38
N THR A 153 6.37 11.86 -9.39
CA THR A 153 5.51 11.03 -8.54
C THR A 153 4.45 10.31 -9.37
N LEU A 154 3.82 9.30 -8.79
CA LEU A 154 2.78 8.52 -9.45
C LEU A 154 1.40 9.00 -9.04
N LYS A 155 0.49 9.04 -10.01
CA LYS A 155 -0.93 9.34 -9.77
C LYS A 155 -1.55 8.22 -8.94
N GLY A 156 -2.45 8.59 -8.04
CA GLY A 156 -3.14 7.62 -7.19
C GLY A 156 -3.90 8.28 -6.06
N ILE A 157 -4.59 7.45 -5.29
CA ILE A 157 -5.39 7.89 -4.12
C ILE A 157 -4.88 7.30 -2.81
N THR A 158 -3.87 6.42 -2.86
CA THR A 158 -3.37 5.74 -1.67
C THR A 158 -2.51 6.67 -0.80
N PRO A 159 -2.26 6.34 0.47
CA PRO A 159 -1.38 7.12 1.35
C PRO A 159 0.11 7.05 0.99
N ILE A 160 0.48 6.19 0.05
CA ILE A 160 1.86 5.95 -0.39
C ILE A 160 2.12 6.88 -1.59
N ILE A 161 3.10 7.76 -1.45
CA ILE A 161 3.46 8.76 -2.46
C ILE A 161 4.95 8.57 -2.74
N PRO A 162 5.32 7.92 -3.85
CA PRO A 162 6.71 7.77 -4.23
C PRO A 162 7.25 9.09 -4.79
N ILE A 163 8.46 9.46 -4.39
CA ILE A 163 9.27 10.45 -5.09
C ILE A 163 10.37 9.67 -5.82
N ILE A 164 10.27 9.61 -7.14
CA ILE A 164 11.16 8.84 -8.00
C ILE A 164 12.35 9.72 -8.38
N GLU A 165 13.55 9.19 -8.17
CA GLU A 165 14.82 9.83 -8.46
C GLU A 165 15.61 9.00 -9.48
N ASP A 166 16.35 9.69 -10.35
CA ASP A 166 17.12 9.09 -11.45
C ASP A 166 18.32 8.25 -10.97
N SER A 167 18.76 8.45 -9.72
CA SER A 167 19.86 7.71 -9.12
C SER A 167 19.64 7.48 -7.63
N ILE A 168 20.28 6.43 -7.12
CA ILE A 168 20.28 6.12 -5.68
C ILE A 168 20.94 7.22 -4.86
N GLU A 169 22.01 7.82 -5.38
CA GLU A 169 22.71 8.92 -4.72
C GLU A 169 21.82 10.16 -4.59
N SER A 170 21.04 10.49 -5.63
CA SER A 170 20.07 11.60 -5.55
C SER A 170 19.02 11.33 -4.48
N ALA A 171 18.49 10.10 -4.45
CA ALA A 171 17.51 9.69 -3.44
C ALA A 171 18.07 9.74 -2.00
N GLU A 172 19.28 9.20 -1.79
CA GLU A 172 19.95 9.21 -0.48
C GLU A 172 20.27 10.62 -0.01
N ASN A 173 20.73 11.49 -0.91
CA ASN A 173 21.01 12.88 -0.58
C ASN A 173 19.74 13.67 -0.22
N LEU A 174 18.63 13.46 -0.94
CA LEU A 174 17.34 14.06 -0.59
C LEU A 174 16.84 13.55 0.77
N SER A 175 16.90 12.24 1.01
CA SER A 175 16.53 11.64 2.30
C SER A 175 17.36 12.21 3.45
N ALA A 176 18.68 12.30 3.29
CA ALA A 176 19.57 12.86 4.29
C ALA A 176 19.30 14.36 4.52
N PHE A 177 18.99 15.12 3.47
CA PHE A 177 18.60 16.52 3.60
C PHE A 177 17.29 16.67 4.39
N LEU A 178 16.27 15.86 4.09
CA LEU A 178 15.01 15.87 4.84
C LEU A 178 15.26 15.52 6.31
N GLU A 179 16.08 14.50 6.58
CA GLU A 179 16.41 14.06 7.94
C GLU A 179 17.13 15.15 8.73
N GLN A 180 18.11 15.84 8.12
CA GLN A 180 18.78 17.02 8.71
C GLN A 180 17.82 18.17 9.04
N ASN A 181 16.67 18.24 8.37
CA ASN A 181 15.61 19.20 8.62
C ASN A 181 14.47 18.60 9.48
N GLY A 182 14.69 17.47 10.14
CA GLY A 182 13.76 16.86 11.09
C GLY A 182 12.64 16.01 10.47
N ILE A 183 12.78 15.61 9.20
CA ILE A 183 11.77 14.83 8.47
C ILE A 183 12.35 13.50 7.99
N ILE A 184 11.79 12.38 8.46
CA ILE A 184 12.25 11.05 8.07
C ILE A 184 11.42 10.56 6.88
N VAL A 185 12.04 10.46 5.70
CA VAL A 185 11.46 9.81 4.52
C VAL A 185 12.48 8.81 3.96
N PRO A 186 12.29 7.50 4.18
CA PRO A 186 13.29 6.51 3.82
C PRO A 186 13.38 6.32 2.31
N VAL A 187 14.62 6.12 1.83
CA VAL A 187 14.90 5.58 0.50
C VAL A 187 14.61 4.09 0.51
N ILE A 188 13.89 3.61 -0.51
CA ILE A 188 13.65 2.18 -0.70
C ILE A 188 14.53 1.68 -1.84
N LYS A 189 15.35 0.66 -1.54
CA LYS A 189 16.20 -0.04 -2.51
C LYS A 189 15.51 -1.36 -2.90
N TYR A 190 15.28 -1.57 -4.19
CA TYR A 190 14.75 -2.86 -4.65
C TYR A 190 15.85 -3.74 -5.25
N PRO A 191 16.02 -4.99 -4.78
CA PRO A 191 16.99 -5.92 -5.38
C PRO A 191 16.63 -6.21 -6.84
N GLY A 192 17.55 -5.93 -7.77
CA GLY A 192 17.41 -6.34 -9.18
C GLY A 192 16.79 -5.32 -10.14
N VAL A 193 16.35 -4.13 -9.68
CA VAL A 193 15.88 -3.04 -10.55
C VAL A 193 17.02 -2.04 -10.75
N LYS A 194 17.49 -1.87 -11.99
CA LYS A 194 18.68 -1.07 -12.31
C LYS A 194 18.45 0.44 -12.40
N SER A 195 17.22 0.93 -12.44
CA SER A 195 16.99 2.27 -13.01
C SER A 195 16.30 3.31 -12.13
N ASN A 196 15.53 2.97 -11.09
CA ASN A 196 14.83 4.00 -10.31
C ASN A 196 15.02 3.75 -8.80
N SER A 197 15.54 4.75 -8.09
CA SER A 197 15.48 4.78 -6.62
C SER A 197 14.35 5.70 -6.21
N LEU A 198 13.64 5.36 -5.13
CA LEU A 198 12.53 6.19 -4.67
C LEU A 198 12.62 6.46 -3.17
N LEU A 199 12.19 7.65 -2.79
CA LEU A 199 11.78 7.94 -1.44
C LEU A 199 10.30 7.56 -1.31
N ARG A 200 9.94 6.85 -0.25
CA ARG A 200 8.55 6.49 0.01
C ARG A 200 7.97 7.39 1.09
N VAL A 201 7.23 8.41 0.67
CA VAL A 201 6.45 9.24 1.58
C VAL A 201 5.16 8.48 1.91
N THR A 202 4.87 8.29 3.21
CA THR A 202 3.61 7.69 3.67
C THR A 202 2.88 8.69 4.56
N VAL A 203 1.69 9.10 4.13
CA VAL A 203 0.86 10.04 4.89
C VAL A 203 0.07 9.30 5.97
N SER A 204 -0.06 9.92 7.13
CA SER A 204 -0.97 9.49 8.20
C SER A 204 -2.17 10.43 8.29
N ALA A 205 -3.32 9.90 8.72
CA ALA A 205 -4.49 10.68 9.07
C ALA A 205 -4.20 11.67 10.21
N LEU A 206 -3.15 11.40 11.00
CA LEU A 206 -2.72 12.23 12.13
C LEU A 206 -1.73 13.33 11.75
N HIS A 207 -1.15 13.34 10.54
CA HIS A 207 -0.24 14.43 10.15
C HIS A 207 -0.98 15.76 10.13
N GLU A 208 -0.55 16.72 10.93
CA GLU A 208 -1.11 18.06 10.94
C GLU A 208 -0.79 18.81 9.65
N HIS A 209 -1.60 19.81 9.30
CA HIS A 209 -1.36 20.63 8.11
C HIS A 209 0.05 21.23 8.11
N LYS A 210 0.49 21.75 9.25
CA LYS A 210 1.85 22.31 9.44
C LYS A 210 2.97 21.30 9.18
N GLN A 211 2.76 20.02 9.48
CA GLN A 211 3.75 18.97 9.21
C GLN A 211 3.82 18.66 7.71
N ILE A 212 2.68 18.70 7.01
CA ILE A 212 2.62 18.56 5.55
C ILE A 212 3.29 19.76 4.89
N GLU A 213 2.98 20.99 5.31
CA GLU A 213 3.64 22.22 4.85
C GLU A 213 5.15 22.17 5.07
N MET A 214 5.60 21.73 6.25
CA MET A 214 7.03 21.60 6.56
C MET A 214 7.76 20.64 5.58
N LEU A 215 7.12 19.55 5.16
CA LEU A 215 7.68 18.66 4.13
C LEU A 215 7.73 19.36 2.77
N VAL A 216 6.62 19.97 2.33
CA VAL A 216 6.52 20.67 1.04
C VAL A 216 7.55 21.80 0.95
N ASP A 217 7.71 22.60 2.00
CA ASP A 217 8.70 23.67 2.07
C ASP A 217 10.14 23.15 1.93
N ASN A 218 10.47 22.03 2.58
CA ASN A 218 11.79 21.44 2.46
C ASN A 218 12.03 20.83 1.08
N LEU A 219 11.02 20.20 0.47
CA LEU A 219 11.08 19.73 -0.91
C LEU A 219 11.30 20.90 -1.89
N HIS A 220 10.63 22.03 -1.69
CA HIS A 220 10.83 23.24 -2.48
C HIS A 220 12.24 23.83 -2.30
N LYS A 221 12.75 23.91 -1.05
CA LYS A 221 14.13 24.31 -0.76
C LYS A 221 15.15 23.40 -1.46
N TRP A 222 14.92 22.08 -1.42
CA TRP A 222 15.76 21.10 -2.11
C TRP A 222 15.81 21.38 -3.63
N LYS A 223 14.64 21.54 -4.27
CA LYS A 223 14.57 21.87 -5.70
C LYS A 223 15.27 23.18 -6.04
N ASN A 224 15.16 24.21 -5.21
CA ASN A 224 15.83 25.48 -5.46
C ASN A 224 17.36 25.39 -5.33
N LYS A 225 17.84 24.62 -4.36
CA LYS A 225 19.29 24.46 -4.09
C LYS A 225 19.97 23.48 -5.05
N TYR A 226 19.30 22.37 -5.39
CA TYR A 226 19.91 21.24 -6.11
C TYR A 226 19.25 20.93 -7.47
N GLY A 227 18.08 21.50 -7.77
CA GLY A 227 17.34 21.23 -9.02
C GLY A 227 18.03 21.72 -10.30
N LYS A 228 19.07 22.55 -10.19
CA LYS A 228 19.96 22.93 -11.31
C LYS A 228 21.14 21.96 -11.51
N ILE A 229 21.48 21.17 -10.50
CA ILE A 229 22.67 20.30 -10.49
C ILE A 229 22.35 18.94 -11.13
N PHE A 230 21.10 18.47 -11.01
CA PHE A 230 20.69 17.12 -11.41
C PHE A 230 19.85 17.05 -12.68
N ARG A 231 19.73 18.11 -13.49
CA ARG A 231 19.13 17.96 -14.84
C ARG A 231 20.06 17.06 -15.68
N PRO A 232 19.59 15.90 -16.18
CA PRO A 232 20.35 15.16 -17.18
C PRO A 232 20.60 16.10 -18.36
N LYS A 233 21.85 16.19 -18.84
CA LYS A 233 22.12 16.82 -20.13
C LYS A 233 21.21 16.14 -21.16
N GLY A 234 20.37 16.94 -21.80
CA GLY A 234 19.25 16.46 -22.60
C GLY A 234 19.64 15.38 -23.60
N THR A 235 18.86 14.32 -23.66
CA THR A 235 18.76 13.48 -24.85
C THR A 235 17.82 14.16 -25.84
N HIS A 236 18.30 15.24 -26.45
CA HIS A 236 17.95 15.46 -27.85
C HIS A 236 18.68 14.40 -28.66
N LYS A 237 17.94 13.50 -29.31
CA LYS A 237 18.26 12.95 -30.63
C LYS A 237 17.17 11.98 -31.08
N GLY A 238 16.59 12.29 -32.24
CA GLY A 238 16.04 11.32 -33.21
C GLY A 238 14.58 10.99 -33.02
#